data_AF-A0A3N5ED06-F1
#
_entry.id   AF-A0A3N5ED06-F1
#
_cell.length_a   1.000
_cell.length_b   1.000
_cell.length_c   1.000
_cell.angle_alpha   90.00
_cell.angle_beta   90.00
_cell.angle_gamma   90.00
#
_symmetry.space_group_name_H-M   'P 1'
#
loop_
_entity.id
_entity.type
_entity.pdbx_description
1 polymer ?
#
loop_
_entity_poly.entity_id
_entity_poly.type
_entity_poly.pdbx_seq_one_letter_code
_entity_poly.pdbx_strand_id
1 'polypeptide(L)'
;MRIIIIGCGRVGAATAVALDKRGDHVTVVDVEARAFERLPTDYSGVTIRGNGTDEDILRSAEAEMADIVMALTEGDNRNVMAAQLAKHVFGVPRVIAKINDPLRAGAYRTLGLETICRTTILSQALATAAADGAAATNGMVEEPTAEPMRGAPPSGSRAEAEAEAAVDEEAVGDEAVAETSTAEEG
;
A
#
# COMPACT_ATOMS: atom_id res chain seq x y z
N MET A 1 20.81 -1.23 -11.05
CA MET A 1 21.25 -0.77 -9.70
C MET A 1 21.50 -1.98 -8.82
N ARG A 2 22.24 -1.84 -7.71
CA ARG A 2 22.37 -2.87 -6.66
C ARG A 2 21.43 -2.57 -5.51
N ILE A 3 20.51 -3.50 -5.26
CA ILE A 3 19.41 -3.32 -4.33
C ILE A 3 19.40 -4.47 -3.34
N ILE A 4 19.32 -4.15 -2.05
CA ILE A 4 19.10 -5.14 -0.99
C ILE A 4 17.70 -4.98 -0.44
N ILE A 5 16.96 -6.08 -0.35
CA ILE A 5 15.63 -6.14 0.27
C ILE A 5 15.72 -7.02 1.53
N ILE A 6 15.36 -6.45 2.67
CA ILE A 6 15.32 -7.13 3.96
C ILE A 6 13.88 -7.50 4.27
N GLY A 7 13.57 -8.79 4.22
CA GLY A 7 12.25 -9.39 4.40
C GLY A 7 11.65 -9.85 3.08
N CYS A 8 11.59 -11.15 2.86
CA CYS A 8 10.94 -11.85 1.75
C CYS A 8 9.47 -12.19 2.08
N GLY A 9 8.75 -11.24 2.68
CA GLY A 9 7.30 -11.33 2.86
C GLY A 9 6.54 -11.09 1.54
N ARG A 10 5.22 -10.92 1.61
CA ARG A 10 4.39 -10.61 0.41
C ARG A 10 4.88 -9.37 -0.33
N VAL A 11 5.13 -8.28 0.41
CA VAL A 11 5.62 -7.03 -0.17
C VAL A 11 7.03 -7.19 -0.70
N GLY A 12 7.95 -7.71 0.11
CA GLY A 12 9.36 -7.83 -0.30
C GLY A 12 9.59 -8.76 -1.49
N ALA A 13 8.90 -9.90 -1.55
CA ALA A 13 8.98 -10.80 -2.71
C ALA A 13 8.42 -10.14 -3.98
N ALA A 14 7.25 -9.50 -3.91
CA ALA A 14 6.67 -8.80 -5.05
C ALA A 14 7.58 -7.65 -5.54
N THR A 15 8.15 -6.89 -4.60
CA THR A 15 9.12 -5.83 -4.91
C THR A 15 10.39 -6.41 -5.54
N ALA A 16 10.94 -7.49 -4.99
CA ALA A 16 12.14 -8.14 -5.53
C ALA A 16 11.93 -8.59 -6.99
N VAL A 17 10.82 -9.27 -7.27
CA VAL A 17 10.47 -9.74 -8.61
C VAL A 17 10.30 -8.59 -9.60
N ALA A 18 9.63 -7.51 -9.20
CA ALA A 18 9.44 -6.36 -10.08
C ALA A 18 10.77 -5.68 -10.45
N LEU A 19 11.71 -5.61 -9.51
CA LEU A 19 13.02 -4.99 -9.72
C LEU A 19 13.97 -5.90 -10.51
N ASP A 20 13.97 -7.20 -10.23
CA ASP A 20 14.72 -8.21 -10.98
C ASP A 20 14.30 -8.21 -12.46
N LYS A 21 12.98 -8.18 -12.73
CA LYS A 21 12.44 -8.07 -14.11
C LYS A 21 12.81 -6.77 -14.82
N ARG A 22 13.11 -5.70 -14.08
CA ARG A 22 13.61 -4.43 -14.63
C ARG A 22 15.11 -4.50 -14.97
N GLY A 23 15.81 -5.57 -14.58
CA GLY A 23 17.24 -5.75 -14.77
C GLY A 23 18.10 -5.19 -13.64
N ASP A 24 17.53 -4.94 -12.46
CA ASP A 24 18.31 -4.57 -11.27
C ASP A 24 18.95 -5.80 -10.61
N HIS A 25 20.11 -5.63 -9.99
CA HIS A 25 20.75 -6.66 -9.18
C HIS A 25 20.13 -6.66 -7.79
N VAL A 26 19.28 -7.65 -7.50
CA VAL A 26 18.51 -7.71 -6.25
C VAL A 26 19.03 -8.83 -5.35
N THR A 27 19.39 -8.48 -4.13
CA THR A 27 19.69 -9.42 -3.05
C THR A 27 18.57 -9.38 -2.01
N VAL A 28 17.97 -10.52 -1.70
CA VAL A 28 16.89 -10.63 -0.71
C VAL A 28 17.39 -11.35 0.54
N VAL A 29 17.21 -10.73 1.70
CA VAL A 29 17.57 -11.26 3.00
C VAL A 29 16.30 -11.63 3.77
N ASP A 30 16.21 -12.86 4.29
CA ASP A 30 15.15 -13.24 5.23
C ASP A 30 15.65 -14.27 6.26
N VAL A 31 15.06 -14.28 7.45
CA VAL A 31 15.41 -15.22 8.53
C VAL A 31 14.85 -16.62 8.26
N GLU A 32 13.68 -16.68 7.60
CA GLU A 32 12.95 -17.90 7.28
C GLU A 32 13.31 -18.39 5.88
N ALA A 33 13.93 -19.56 5.76
CA ALA A 33 14.28 -20.14 4.45
C ALA A 33 13.05 -20.31 3.53
N ARG A 34 11.91 -20.73 4.11
CA ARG A 34 10.64 -20.88 3.39
C ARG A 34 10.08 -19.58 2.81
N ALA A 35 10.56 -18.41 3.27
CA ALA A 35 10.10 -17.13 2.72
C ALA A 35 10.50 -16.97 1.25
N PHE A 36 11.64 -17.55 0.85
CA PHE A 36 12.14 -17.51 -0.52
C PHE A 36 11.30 -18.33 -1.50
N GLU A 37 10.46 -19.25 -1.04
CA GLU A 37 9.50 -19.99 -1.89
C GLU A 37 8.45 -19.07 -2.54
N ARG A 38 8.35 -17.81 -2.09
CA ARG A 38 7.52 -16.78 -2.71
C ARG A 38 8.13 -16.18 -3.97
N LEU A 39 9.45 -16.37 -4.16
CA LEU A 39 10.14 -15.92 -5.36
C LEU A 39 9.88 -16.96 -6.46
N PRO A 40 9.59 -16.53 -7.70
CA PRO A 40 9.36 -17.43 -8.80
C PRO A 40 10.67 -18.13 -9.20
N THR A 41 10.55 -19.26 -9.89
CA THR A 41 11.71 -20.08 -10.30
C THR A 41 12.65 -19.38 -11.27
N ASP A 42 12.17 -18.34 -11.97
CA ASP A 42 12.94 -17.52 -12.90
C ASP A 42 13.58 -16.29 -12.23
N TYR A 43 13.44 -16.12 -10.92
CA TYR A 43 14.10 -15.04 -10.18
C TYR A 43 15.61 -15.20 -10.25
N SER A 44 16.29 -14.16 -10.76
CA SER A 44 17.74 -14.22 -11.04
C SER A 44 18.61 -13.64 -9.92
N GLY A 45 18.00 -12.95 -8.95
CA GLY A 45 18.69 -12.32 -7.84
C GLY A 45 19.22 -13.30 -6.79
N VAL A 46 19.95 -12.75 -5.82
CA VAL A 46 20.58 -13.52 -4.74
C VAL A 46 19.63 -13.63 -3.55
N THR A 47 19.63 -14.76 -2.86
CA THR A 47 18.91 -14.95 -1.59
C THR A 47 19.90 -15.27 -0.47
N ILE A 48 19.73 -14.62 0.67
CA ILE A 48 20.60 -14.81 1.84
C ILE A 48 19.71 -15.08 3.05
N ARG A 49 19.91 -16.24 3.67
CA ARG A 49 19.24 -16.55 4.93
C ARG A 49 19.98 -15.87 6.09
N GLY A 50 19.32 -14.96 6.78
CA GLY A 50 19.91 -14.24 7.90
C GLY A 50 19.00 -13.15 8.46
N ASN A 51 19.41 -12.59 9.59
CA ASN A 51 18.73 -11.44 10.18
C ASN A 51 19.27 -10.15 9.56
N GLY A 52 18.42 -9.34 8.92
CA GLY A 52 18.84 -8.07 8.34
C GLY A 52 19.17 -6.96 9.35
N THR A 53 19.09 -7.23 10.65
CA THR A 53 19.67 -6.37 11.70
C THR A 53 21.06 -6.81 12.13
N ASP A 54 21.62 -7.84 11.49
CA ASP A 54 22.97 -8.36 11.73
C ASP A 54 23.93 -7.78 10.69
N GLU A 55 25.03 -7.20 11.17
CA GLU A 55 26.05 -6.57 10.34
C GLU A 55 26.73 -7.59 9.42
N ASP A 56 27.02 -8.81 9.91
CA ASP A 56 27.70 -9.82 9.11
C ASP A 56 26.82 -10.33 7.96
N ILE A 57 25.50 -10.35 8.18
CA ILE A 57 24.53 -10.68 7.13
C ILE A 57 24.47 -9.57 6.08
N LEU A 58 24.46 -8.29 6.48
CA LEU A 58 24.46 -7.18 5.53
C LEU A 58 25.77 -7.08 4.75
N ARG A 59 26.91 -7.37 5.39
CA ARG A 59 28.21 -7.49 4.71
C ARG A 59 28.21 -8.64 3.71
N SER A 60 27.65 -9.79 4.08
CA SER A 60 27.47 -10.93 3.16
C SER A 60 26.54 -10.60 1.99
N ALA A 61 25.62 -9.65 2.17
CA ALA A 61 24.75 -9.12 1.13
C ALA A 61 25.39 -8.00 0.30
N GLU A 62 26.66 -7.67 0.55
CA GLU A 62 27.41 -6.59 -0.11
C GLU A 62 26.78 -5.20 0.10
N ALA A 63 26.29 -4.93 1.31
CA ALA A 63 25.65 -3.66 1.64
C ALA A 63 26.53 -2.42 1.41
N GLU A 64 27.86 -2.54 1.51
CA GLU A 64 28.81 -1.47 1.19
C GLU A 64 28.72 -1.02 -0.28
N MET A 65 28.25 -1.90 -1.16
CA MET A 65 28.15 -1.65 -2.60
C MET A 65 26.72 -1.34 -3.05
N ALA A 66 25.74 -1.41 -2.14
CA ALA A 66 24.33 -1.23 -2.46
C ALA A 66 24.01 0.25 -2.75
N ASP A 67 23.25 0.48 -3.82
CA ASP A 67 22.69 1.80 -4.13
C ASP A 67 21.47 2.08 -3.23
N ILE A 68 20.69 1.03 -2.94
CA ILE A 68 19.45 1.10 -2.17
C ILE A 68 19.34 -0.10 -1.22
N VAL A 69 18.95 0.16 0.04
CA VAL A 69 18.45 -0.87 0.97
C VAL A 69 16.99 -0.61 1.29
N MET A 70 16.15 -1.65 1.22
CA MET A 70 14.74 -1.60 1.58
C MET A 70 14.43 -2.58 2.71
N ALA A 71 13.98 -2.08 3.86
CA ALA A 71 13.59 -2.89 4.99
C ALA A 71 12.07 -3.09 5.04
N LEU A 72 11.62 -4.28 4.62
CA LEU A 72 10.23 -4.60 4.28
C LEU A 72 9.62 -5.71 5.15
N THR A 73 10.25 -6.07 6.27
CA THR A 73 9.72 -7.05 7.24
C THR A 73 8.43 -6.55 7.88
N GLU A 74 7.65 -7.41 8.57
CA GLU A 74 6.43 -6.96 9.27
C GLU A 74 6.69 -6.19 10.58
N GLY A 75 7.93 -6.07 11.05
CA GLY A 75 8.24 -5.39 12.32
C GLY A 75 8.87 -4.01 12.11
N ASP A 76 8.18 -2.95 12.52
CA ASP A 76 8.68 -1.56 12.40
C ASP A 76 10.05 -1.38 13.06
N ASN A 77 10.23 -1.91 14.28
CA ASN A 77 11.52 -1.81 14.99
C ASN A 77 12.64 -2.51 14.23
N ARG A 78 12.38 -3.68 13.64
CA ARG A 78 13.38 -4.40 12.83
C ARG A 78 13.72 -3.59 11.58
N ASN A 79 12.71 -3.02 10.92
CA ASN A 79 12.93 -2.27 9.69
C ASN A 79 13.76 -1.01 9.95
N VAL A 80 13.50 -0.30 11.04
CA VAL A 80 14.24 0.91 11.41
C VAL A 80 15.66 0.56 11.83
N MET A 81 15.87 -0.49 12.64
CA MET A 81 17.21 -0.91 13.03
C MET A 81 18.04 -1.33 11.81
N ALA A 82 17.48 -2.17 10.93
CA ALA A 82 18.13 -2.56 9.69
C ALA A 82 18.44 -1.36 8.78
N ALA A 83 17.51 -0.41 8.69
CA ALA A 83 17.68 0.81 7.90
C ALA A 83 18.78 1.73 8.47
N GLN A 84 18.81 1.91 9.80
CA GLN A 84 19.86 2.67 10.47
C GLN A 84 21.23 2.01 10.29
N LEU A 85 21.31 0.68 10.40
CA LEU A 85 22.54 -0.08 10.16
C LEU A 85 23.04 0.15 8.72
N ALA A 86 22.18 -0.04 7.72
CA ALA A 86 22.50 0.23 6.31
C ALA A 86 22.95 1.69 6.08
N LYS A 87 22.27 2.66 6.69
CA LYS A 87 22.55 4.08 6.47
C LYS A 87 23.84 4.54 7.13
N HIS A 88 24.06 4.15 8.39
CA HIS A 88 25.11 4.73 9.23
C HIS A 88 26.37 3.87 9.33
N VAL A 89 26.26 2.55 9.21
CA VAL A 89 27.41 1.65 9.25
C VAL A 89 27.92 1.35 7.84
N PHE A 90 27.02 1.05 6.92
CA PHE A 90 27.39 0.70 5.53
C PHE A 90 27.40 1.91 4.58
N GLY A 91 26.92 3.08 5.03
CA GLY A 91 26.94 4.30 4.24
C GLY A 91 26.03 4.28 3.01
N VAL A 92 25.01 3.41 3.00
CA VAL A 92 24.13 3.25 1.83
C VAL A 92 23.46 4.58 1.47
N PRO A 93 23.54 5.02 0.20
CA PRO A 93 23.04 6.35 -0.20
C PRO A 93 21.55 6.53 0.10
N ARG A 94 20.73 5.53 -0.23
CA ARG A 94 19.27 5.56 -0.05
C ARG A 94 18.77 4.36 0.72
N VAL A 95 18.00 4.62 1.76
CA VAL A 95 17.45 3.57 2.61
C VAL A 95 15.97 3.83 2.85
N ILE A 96 15.14 2.83 2.55
CA ILE A 96 13.69 2.90 2.66
C ILE A 96 13.21 1.90 3.71
N ALA A 97 12.45 2.36 4.71
CA ALA A 97 11.86 1.50 5.73
C ALA A 97 10.33 1.46 5.59
N LYS A 98 9.76 0.25 5.53
CA LYS A 98 8.31 0.05 5.66
C LYS A 98 7.92 0.20 7.13
N ILE A 99 6.99 1.09 7.42
CA ILE A 99 6.46 1.35 8.76
C ILE A 99 4.95 1.12 8.74
N ASN A 100 4.38 0.58 9.82
CA ASN A 100 2.93 0.41 9.93
C ASN A 100 2.31 1.53 10.79
N ASP A 101 2.99 1.96 11.84
CA ASP A 101 2.51 3.02 12.74
C ASP A 101 2.84 4.43 12.18
N PRO A 102 1.85 5.27 11.83
CA PRO A 102 2.08 6.62 11.32
C PRO A 102 2.85 7.54 12.27
N LEU A 103 2.63 7.43 13.58
CA LEU A 103 3.33 8.26 14.58
C LEU A 103 4.82 7.94 14.57
N ARG A 104 5.15 6.66 14.49
CA ARG A 104 6.54 6.19 14.38
C ARG A 104 7.17 6.60 13.06
N ALA A 105 6.43 6.51 11.95
CA ALA A 105 6.93 6.92 10.64
C ALA A 105 7.38 8.40 10.65
N GLY A 106 6.60 9.27 11.32
CA GLY A 106 6.97 10.66 11.54
C GLY A 106 8.32 10.83 12.23
N ALA A 107 8.52 10.12 13.35
CA ALA A 107 9.76 10.16 14.12
C ALA A 107 10.96 9.58 13.35
N TYR A 108 10.79 8.50 12.59
CA TYR A 108 11.92 7.88 11.88
C TYR A 108 12.44 8.70 10.71
N ARG A 109 11.61 9.56 10.10
CA ARG A 109 12.08 10.49 9.07
C ARG A 109 13.11 11.48 9.60
N THR A 110 13.02 11.88 10.88
CA THR A 110 14.02 12.79 11.47
C THR A 110 15.38 12.12 11.66
N LEU A 111 15.45 10.80 11.53
CA LEU A 111 16.70 10.02 11.53
C LEU A 111 17.33 9.90 10.12
N GLY A 112 16.83 10.64 9.12
CA GLY A 112 17.34 10.62 7.76
C GLY A 112 16.93 9.38 6.95
N LEU A 113 15.89 8.66 7.40
CA LEU A 113 15.34 7.50 6.70
C LEU A 113 14.16 7.90 5.80
N GLU A 114 14.14 7.36 4.58
CA GLU A 114 12.92 7.38 3.79
C GLU A 114 11.95 6.34 4.38
N THR A 115 10.69 6.74 4.64
CA THR A 115 9.70 5.84 5.26
C THR A 115 8.48 5.71 4.36
N ILE A 116 8.02 4.47 4.16
CA ILE A 116 6.73 4.17 3.53
C ILE A 116 5.80 3.66 4.64
N CYS A 117 4.76 4.44 4.96
CA CYS A 117 3.79 4.04 5.97
C CYS A 117 2.60 3.31 5.34
N ARG A 118 2.43 2.03 5.65
CA ARG A 118 1.32 1.20 5.13
C ARG A 118 -0.04 1.81 5.47
N THR A 119 -0.23 2.21 6.74
CA THR A 119 -1.51 2.77 7.22
C THR A 119 -1.85 4.07 6.51
N THR A 120 -0.89 4.98 6.34
CA THR A 120 -1.12 6.25 5.63
C THR A 120 -1.51 6.01 4.17
N ILE A 121 -0.76 5.18 3.45
CA ILE A 121 -1.04 4.90 2.02
C ILE A 121 -2.40 4.22 1.86
N LEU A 122 -2.68 3.19 2.66
CA LEU A 122 -3.94 2.46 2.58
C LEU A 122 -5.12 3.37 2.94
N SER A 123 -5.01 4.14 4.02
CA SER A 123 -6.08 5.06 4.43
C SER A 123 -6.36 6.11 3.35
N GLN A 124 -5.32 6.62 2.69
CA GLN A 124 -5.49 7.60 1.61
C GLN A 124 -6.14 6.98 0.38
N ALA A 125 -5.69 5.80 -0.04
CA ALA A 125 -6.28 5.08 -1.17
C ALA A 125 -7.76 4.75 -0.92
N LEU A 126 -8.12 4.32 0.29
CA LEU A 126 -9.50 4.03 0.66
C LEU A 126 -10.36 5.29 0.69
N ALA A 127 -9.86 6.40 1.24
CA ALA A 127 -10.60 7.66 1.27
C ALA A 127 -10.88 8.17 -0.16
N THR A 128 -9.89 8.14 -1.05
CA THR A 128 -10.06 8.51 -2.46
C THR A 128 -11.03 7.55 -3.17
N ALA A 129 -10.89 6.24 -2.97
CA ALA A 129 -11.81 5.27 -3.58
C ALA A 129 -13.26 5.46 -3.11
N ALA A 130 -13.46 5.80 -1.83
CA ALA A 130 -14.79 6.03 -1.28
C ALA A 130 -15.45 7.32 -1.80
N ALA A 131 -14.66 8.36 -2.06
CA ALA A 131 -15.15 9.63 -2.58
C ALA A 131 -15.36 9.61 -4.10
N ASP A 132 -14.37 9.10 -4.84
CA ASP A 132 -14.23 9.32 -6.28
C ASP A 132 -14.15 8.00 -7.09
N GLY A 133 -14.29 6.84 -6.44
CA GLY A 133 -14.21 5.52 -7.07
C GLY A 133 -12.78 4.99 -7.25
N ALA A 134 -12.66 3.71 -7.62
CA ALA A 134 -11.37 3.01 -7.71
C ALA A 134 -10.41 3.62 -8.76
N ALA A 135 -10.91 4.06 -9.92
CA ALA A 135 -10.12 4.72 -10.96
C ALA A 135 -9.33 5.94 -10.46
N ALA A 136 -9.88 6.69 -9.49
CA ALA A 136 -9.25 7.90 -8.95
C ALA A 136 -8.01 7.61 -8.09
N THR A 137 -7.76 6.34 -7.74
CA THR A 137 -6.66 5.96 -6.85
C THR A 137 -5.32 5.73 -7.56
N ASN A 138 -5.22 6.05 -8.85
CA ASN A 138 -4.03 5.79 -9.67
C ASN A 138 -3.53 4.33 -9.58
N GLY A 139 -4.48 3.39 -9.56
CA GLY A 139 -4.20 1.95 -9.52
C GLY A 139 -3.84 1.40 -8.14
N MET A 140 -4.01 2.16 -7.04
CA MET A 140 -3.88 1.61 -5.68
C MET A 140 -5.07 0.71 -5.31
N VAL A 141 -6.23 0.94 -5.90
CA VAL A 141 -7.44 0.12 -5.79
C VAL A 141 -7.79 -0.37 -7.19
N GLU A 142 -7.93 -1.69 -7.33
CA GLU A 142 -8.31 -2.33 -8.59
C GLU A 142 -9.82 -2.33 -8.76
N GLU A 143 -10.28 -2.09 -9.99
CA GLU A 143 -11.71 -2.17 -10.32
C GLU A 143 -12.19 -3.63 -10.35
N PRO A 144 -13.43 -3.89 -9.92
CA PRO A 144 -14.01 -5.23 -10.05
C PRO A 144 -14.12 -5.60 -11.53
N THR A 145 -13.59 -6.78 -11.88
CA THR A 145 -13.63 -7.30 -13.27
C THR A 145 -14.84 -8.19 -13.54
N ALA A 146 -15.55 -8.61 -12.50
CA ALA A 146 -16.78 -9.39 -12.61
C ALA A 146 -17.99 -8.48 -12.73
N GLU A 147 -18.94 -8.85 -13.58
CA GLU A 147 -20.22 -8.14 -13.65
C GLU A 147 -21.03 -8.33 -12.35
N PRO A 148 -21.83 -7.32 -11.95
CA PRO A 148 -22.71 -7.43 -10.80
C PRO A 148 -23.63 -8.67 -10.91
N MET A 149 -23.52 -9.60 -9.95
CA MET A 149 -24.28 -10.86 -9.97
C MET A 149 -25.79 -10.66 -9.82
N ARG A 150 -26.24 -9.47 -9.41
CA ARG A 150 -27.62 -8.99 -9.55
C ARG A 150 -27.58 -7.58 -10.07
N GLY A 151 -28.33 -7.33 -11.15
CA GLY A 151 -28.41 -6.03 -11.76
C GLY A 151 -28.78 -4.96 -10.74
N ALA A 152 -28.06 -3.84 -10.81
CA ALA A 152 -28.81 -2.59 -10.82
C ALA A 152 -29.91 -2.75 -11.88
N PRO A 153 -31.16 -2.37 -11.57
CA PRO A 153 -32.23 -2.49 -12.53
C PRO A 153 -31.77 -1.88 -13.87
N PRO A 154 -31.94 -2.58 -15.01
CA PRO A 154 -31.43 -2.08 -16.28
C PRO A 154 -32.05 -0.72 -16.57
N SER A 155 -31.25 0.17 -17.17
CA SER A 155 -31.65 1.54 -17.55
C SER A 155 -33.01 1.56 -18.26
N GLY A 156 -33.99 2.29 -17.73
CA GLY A 156 -35.39 2.40 -18.18
C GLY A 156 -36.35 1.36 -17.60
N SER A 157 -35.95 0.56 -16.60
CA SER A 157 -36.82 -0.48 -16.02
C SER A 157 -37.63 0.01 -14.82
N ARG A 158 -38.76 -0.67 -14.57
CA ARG A 158 -39.69 -0.31 -13.48
C ARG A 158 -39.04 -0.31 -12.09
N ALA A 159 -38.05 -1.17 -11.85
CA ALA A 159 -37.33 -1.23 -10.59
C ALA A 159 -36.29 -0.09 -10.43
N GLU A 160 -35.85 0.54 -11.52
CA GLU A 160 -35.03 1.77 -11.50
C GLU A 160 -35.94 2.97 -11.23
N ALA A 161 -37.08 3.07 -11.91
CA ALA A 161 -38.07 4.12 -11.68
C ALA A 161 -38.67 4.08 -10.27
N GLU A 162 -38.88 2.90 -9.69
CA GLU A 162 -39.34 2.74 -8.30
C GLU A 162 -38.23 3.11 -7.28
N ALA A 163 -36.95 2.91 -7.63
CA ALA A 163 -35.82 3.34 -6.81
C ALA A 163 -35.56 4.85 -6.90
N GLU A 164 -35.74 5.47 -8.08
CA GLU A 164 -35.66 6.92 -8.27
C GLU A 164 -36.85 7.65 -7.64
N ALA A 165 -38.08 7.13 -7.78
CA ALA A 165 -39.27 7.73 -7.18
C ALA A 165 -39.25 7.69 -5.64
N ALA A 166 -38.64 6.66 -5.04
CA ALA A 166 -38.44 6.58 -3.60
C ALA A 166 -37.45 7.64 -3.07
N VAL A 167 -36.59 8.18 -3.93
CA VAL A 167 -35.64 9.26 -3.60
C VAL A 167 -36.31 10.64 -3.72
N ASP A 168 -37.29 10.80 -4.64
CA ASP A 168 -38.07 12.04 -4.78
C ASP A 168 -39.15 12.21 -3.68
N GLU A 169 -39.77 11.14 -3.17
CA GLU A 169 -40.77 11.26 -2.08
C GLU A 169 -40.16 11.73 -0.75
N GLU A 170 -38.90 11.41 -0.45
CA GLU A 170 -38.19 11.95 0.71
C GLU A 170 -37.83 13.45 0.55
N ALA A 171 -37.70 13.95 -0.69
CA ALA A 171 -37.40 15.35 -0.97
C ALA A 171 -38.64 16.27 -0.82
N VAL A 172 -39.85 15.77 -1.09
CA VAL A 172 -41.10 16.54 -0.96
C VAL A 172 -41.56 16.68 0.51
N GLY A 173 -41.11 15.77 1.39
CA GLY A 173 -41.46 15.79 2.81
C GLY A 173 -40.89 16.97 3.62
N ASP A 174 -39.80 17.59 3.16
CA ASP A 174 -39.09 18.66 3.89
C ASP A 174 -39.50 20.09 3.45
N GLU A 175 -40.04 20.26 2.23
CA GLU A 175 -40.58 21.56 1.78
C GLU A 175 -41.99 21.86 2.34
N ALA A 176 -42.79 20.83 2.66
CA ALA A 176 -44.17 21.01 3.14
C ALA A 176 -44.29 21.57 4.56
N VAL A 177 -43.19 21.72 5.31
CA VAL A 177 -43.18 22.33 6.65
C VAL A 177 -43.00 23.87 6.59
N ALA A 178 -42.69 24.45 5.43
CA ALA A 178 -42.38 25.88 5.31
C ALA A 178 -43.56 26.78 4.89
N GLU A 179 -44.62 26.27 4.25
CA GLU A 179 -45.68 27.12 3.66
C GLU A 179 -47.11 26.81 4.13
N THR A 180 -47.29 26.16 5.28
CA THR A 180 -48.57 26.25 6.02
C THR A 180 -48.69 27.61 6.69
N SER A 181 -49.03 28.66 5.95
CA SER A 181 -49.70 29.82 6.56
C SER A 181 -50.30 30.74 5.50
N THR A 182 -51.57 31.07 5.72
CA THR A 182 -52.32 32.21 5.18
C THR A 182 -52.77 32.10 3.72
N ALA A 183 -53.94 31.51 3.48
CA ALA A 183 -55.30 32.07 3.69
C ALA A 183 -55.80 32.73 2.40
N GLU A 184 -56.70 32.06 1.69
CA GLU A 184 -58.16 32.22 1.84
C GLU A 184 -58.62 33.62 1.39
N GLU A 185 -58.89 33.73 0.08
CA GLU A 185 -59.90 34.67 -0.43
C GLU A 185 -61.28 34.14 -0.03
N GLY A 186 -62.03 34.99 0.66
CA GLY A 186 -63.49 34.93 0.72
C GLY A 186 -64.14 35.63 -0.47
#